data_AF-A0AAF0FQD3-F1
#
_entry.id   AF-A0AAF0FQD3-F1
#
_cell.length_a   1.000
_cell.length_b   1.000
_cell.length_c   1.000
_cell.angle_alpha   90.00
_cell.angle_beta   90.00
_cell.angle_gamma   90.00
#
_symmetry.space_group_name_H-M   'P 1'
#
loop_
_entity.id
_entity.type
_entity.pdbx_description
1 polymer ?
#
loop_
_entity_poly.entity_id
_entity_poly.type
_entity_poly.pdbx_seq_one_letter_code
_entity_poly.pdbx_strand_id
1 'polypeptide(L)'
;MSMCVNYDQCPFLKKYNPEFDKSVALKKRVMIYCNGDLEDKCIRKKISRALGDSSYIPVNMMPEGKPVPGTRDTEWSAQVISLLEKFSVPAN
;
A
#
# COMPACT_ATOMS: atom_id res chain seq x y z
N MET A 1 -16.21 -1.14 -13.67
CA MET A 1 -15.24 -0.76 -12.62
C MET A 1 -14.59 -2.05 -12.13
N SER A 2 -13.42 -2.38 -12.65
CA SER A 2 -12.74 -3.63 -12.28
C SER A 2 -12.32 -3.53 -10.82
N MET A 3 -12.86 -4.41 -9.97
CA MET A 3 -12.44 -4.50 -8.58
C MET A 3 -10.94 -4.84 -8.54
N CYS A 4 -10.19 -4.27 -7.61
CA CYS A 4 -8.82 -4.71 -7.39
C CYS A 4 -8.87 -6.20 -7.08
N VAL A 5 -8.21 -7.04 -7.89
CA VAL A 5 -8.32 -8.51 -7.84
C VAL A 5 -8.03 -9.06 -6.44
N ASN A 6 -7.17 -8.38 -5.70
CA ASN A 6 -6.75 -8.76 -4.35
C ASN A 6 -7.43 -7.91 -3.26
N TYR A 7 -8.50 -7.17 -3.57
CA TYR A 7 -9.14 -6.25 -2.62
C TYR A 7 -9.59 -6.99 -1.35
N ASP A 8 -10.41 -8.03 -1.50
CA ASP A 8 -10.92 -8.81 -0.37
C ASP A 8 -9.84 -9.66 0.32
N GLN A 9 -8.70 -9.86 -0.36
CA GLN A 9 -7.57 -10.61 0.17
C GLN A 9 -6.46 -9.71 0.74
N CYS A 10 -6.56 -8.40 0.59
CA CYS A 10 -5.52 -7.45 0.97
C CYS A 10 -5.36 -7.44 2.51
N PRO A 11 -4.20 -7.85 3.06
CA PRO A 11 -4.00 -7.87 4.51
C PRO A 11 -4.13 -6.49 5.14
N PHE A 12 -3.73 -5.43 4.42
CA PHE A 12 -3.92 -4.04 4.85
C PHE A 12 -5.40 -3.73 5.07
N LEU A 13 -6.26 -4.09 4.11
CA LEU A 13 -7.69 -3.90 4.25
C LEU A 13 -8.23 -4.80 5.37
N LYS A 14 -7.87 -6.08 5.43
CA LYS A 14 -8.35 -6.96 6.51
C LYS A 14 -8.00 -6.45 7.92
N LYS A 15 -6.81 -5.88 8.11
CA LYS A 15 -6.36 -5.38 9.42
C LYS A 15 -6.91 -4.00 9.76
N TYR A 16 -6.99 -3.09 8.79
CA TYR A 16 -7.32 -1.68 9.02
C TYR A 16 -8.73 -1.27 8.54
N ASN A 17 -9.52 -2.20 8.00
CA ASN A 17 -10.93 -1.98 7.62
C ASN A 17 -11.95 -2.26 8.76
N PRO A 18 -11.76 -3.21 9.71
CA PRO A 18 -12.81 -3.53 10.69
C PRO A 18 -12.91 -2.55 11.87
N GLU A 19 -11.83 -1.86 12.25
CA GLU A 19 -11.86 -0.87 13.36
C GLU A 19 -11.96 0.60 12.89
N PHE A 20 -11.80 0.86 11.58
CA PHE A 20 -12.04 2.18 10.98
C PHE A 20 -13.49 2.28 10.48
N ASP A 21 -14.41 2.09 11.41
CA ASP A 21 -15.85 2.29 11.23
C ASP A 21 -16.09 3.60 10.43
N LYS A 22 -16.66 3.49 9.20
CA LYS A 22 -17.14 4.55 8.27
C LYS A 22 -16.33 5.00 7.04
N SER A 23 -15.12 4.54 6.75
CA SER A 23 -14.32 5.24 5.71
C SER A 23 -14.55 4.79 4.25
N VAL A 24 -15.67 5.22 3.64
CA VAL A 24 -15.78 5.38 2.17
C VAL A 24 -14.52 6.03 1.58
N ALA A 25 -13.90 6.93 2.36
CA ALA A 25 -12.64 7.58 2.05
C ALA A 25 -11.46 6.60 1.90
N LEU A 26 -11.25 5.62 2.79
CA LEU A 26 -10.13 4.67 2.68
C LEU A 26 -10.35 3.72 1.50
N LYS A 27 -11.58 3.23 1.33
CA LYS A 27 -11.95 2.41 0.18
C LYS A 27 -11.73 3.16 -1.13
N LYS A 28 -12.21 4.41 -1.25
CA LYS A 28 -11.96 5.26 -2.41
C LYS A 28 -10.47 5.49 -2.64
N ARG A 29 -9.72 5.81 -1.59
CA ARG A 29 -8.28 6.05 -1.66
C ARG A 29 -7.55 4.81 -2.17
N VAL A 30 -7.80 3.64 -1.60
CA VAL A 30 -7.21 2.37 -2.06
C VAL A 30 -7.59 2.09 -3.50
N MET A 31 -8.86 2.29 -3.89
CA MET A 31 -9.30 2.08 -5.28
C MET A 31 -8.59 3.02 -6.28
N ILE A 32 -8.42 4.30 -5.94
CA ILE A 32 -7.70 5.28 -6.78
C ILE A 32 -6.25 4.86 -7.03
N TYR A 33 -5.59 4.25 -6.03
CA TYR A 33 -4.22 3.74 -6.16
C TYR A 33 -4.12 2.31 -6.71
N CYS A 34 -5.19 1.52 -6.71
CA CYS A 34 -5.14 0.14 -7.18
C CYS A 34 -5.48 -0.01 -8.66
N ASN A 35 -6.46 0.76 -9.13
CA ASN A 35 -7.03 0.67 -10.48
C ASN A 35 -7.65 2.02 -10.91
N GLY A 36 -7.03 3.14 -10.53
CA GLY A 36 -7.51 4.49 -10.82
C GLY A 36 -6.35 5.42 -11.16
N ASP A 37 -6.60 6.73 -11.15
CA ASP A 37 -5.67 7.75 -11.66
C ASP A 37 -4.30 7.79 -10.97
N LEU A 38 -4.17 7.17 -9.79
CA LEU A 38 -2.92 7.10 -9.04
C LEU A 38 -2.31 5.69 -9.02
N GLU A 39 -2.76 4.78 -9.90
CA GLU A 39 -2.22 3.43 -9.99
C GLU A 39 -0.70 3.42 -10.17
N ASP A 40 -0.19 4.22 -11.11
CA ASP A 40 1.24 4.34 -11.38
C ASP A 40 2.03 5.03 -10.25
N LYS A 41 1.33 5.61 -9.28
CA LYS A 41 1.91 6.23 -8.09
C LYS A 41 1.82 5.34 -6.85
N CYS A 42 1.24 4.15 -6.96
CA CYS A 42 1.12 3.22 -5.85
C CYS A 42 2.49 2.57 -5.53
N ILE A 43 3.23 3.17 -4.61
CA ILE A 43 4.52 2.65 -4.10
C ILE A 43 4.34 1.24 -3.55
N ARG A 44 3.26 0.98 -2.79
CA ARG A 44 2.95 -0.38 -2.27
C ARG A 44 2.94 -1.43 -3.39
N LYS A 45 2.35 -1.08 -4.55
CA LYS A 45 2.28 -1.96 -5.74
C LYS A 45 3.64 -2.08 -6.44
N LYS A 46 4.41 -1.00 -6.54
CA LYS A 46 5.78 -1.01 -7.11
C LYS A 46 6.73 -1.91 -6.31
N ILE A 47 6.72 -1.79 -4.98
CA ILE A 47 7.52 -2.63 -4.09
C ILE A 47 7.09 -4.09 -4.22
N SER A 48 5.78 -4.37 -4.20
CA SER A 48 5.27 -5.73 -4.36
C SER A 48 5.69 -6.37 -5.68
N ARG A 49 5.64 -5.61 -6.79
CA ARG A 49 6.13 -6.07 -8.10
C ARG A 49 7.64 -6.32 -8.10
N ALA A 50 8.42 -5.46 -7.44
CA ALA A 50 9.88 -5.61 -7.35
C ALA A 50 10.31 -6.81 -6.50
N LEU A 51 9.55 -7.14 -5.45
CA LEU A 51 9.80 -8.30 -4.59
C LEU A 51 9.20 -9.61 -5.14
N GLY A 52 8.35 -9.54 -6.16
CA GLY A 52 7.66 -10.70 -6.75
C GLY A 52 6.54 -11.28 -5.88
N ASP A 53 6.39 -10.82 -4.64
CA ASP A 53 5.33 -11.25 -3.72
C ASP A 53 4.85 -10.09 -2.83
N SER A 54 3.54 -10.02 -2.64
CA SER A 54 2.86 -9.07 -1.76
C SER A 54 2.97 -9.42 -0.27
N SER A 55 3.36 -10.65 0.07
CA SER A 55 3.53 -11.12 1.45
C SER A 55 4.67 -10.38 2.19
N TYR A 56 5.69 -9.92 1.45
CA TYR A 56 6.79 -9.12 1.97
C TYR A 56 6.39 -7.69 2.30
N ILE A 57 5.20 -7.25 1.90
CA ILE A 57 4.75 -5.88 2.12
C ILE A 57 4.15 -5.77 3.51
N PRO A 58 4.68 -4.86 4.35
CA PRO A 58 4.15 -4.62 5.68
C PRO A 58 2.65 -4.30 5.64
N VAL A 59 1.91 -4.92 6.53
CA VAL A 59 0.45 -4.76 6.58
C VAL A 59 0.06 -3.31 6.85
N ASN A 60 0.90 -2.54 7.56
CA ASN A 60 0.68 -1.13 7.87
C ASN A 60 1.19 -0.14 6.80
N MET A 61 1.66 -0.60 5.64
CA MET A 61 2.10 0.30 4.56
C MET A 61 0.91 0.84 3.75
N MET A 62 0.74 2.16 3.67
CA MET A 62 -0.24 2.81 2.80
C MET A 62 0.21 2.79 1.32
N PRO A 63 -0.70 3.02 0.35
CA PRO A 63 -0.36 3.04 -1.07
C PRO A 63 0.81 3.96 -1.45
N GLU A 64 0.95 5.07 -0.74
CA GLU A 64 2.03 6.07 -0.90
C GLU A 64 3.33 5.74 -0.16
N GLY A 65 3.49 4.52 0.36
CA GLY A 65 4.73 4.09 1.00
C GLY A 65 4.94 4.58 2.44
N LYS A 66 3.92 5.21 3.04
CA LYS A 66 3.94 5.67 4.43
C LYS A 66 3.28 4.66 5.38
N PRO A 67 3.70 4.58 6.65
CA PRO A 67 2.97 3.78 7.63
C PRO A 67 1.59 4.38 7.91
N VAL A 68 0.60 3.53 8.20
CA VAL A 68 -0.71 3.96 8.69
C VAL A 68 -0.51 4.91 9.88
N PRO A 69 -1.25 6.04 9.96
CA PRO A 69 -1.14 6.96 11.08
C PRO A 69 -1.27 6.25 12.43
N GLY A 70 -0.36 6.54 13.37
CA GLY A 70 -0.27 5.85 14.66
C GLY A 70 0.55 4.56 14.66
N THR A 71 1.04 4.11 13.50
CA THR A 71 2.00 2.99 13.37
C THR A 71 3.37 3.48 12.92
N ARG A 72 4.38 2.61 12.96
CA ARG A 72 5.76 2.90 12.56
C ARG A 72 6.25 1.93 11.50
N ASP A 73 7.27 2.34 10.77
CA ASP A 73 8.00 1.60 9.74
C ASP A 73 9.25 0.90 10.28
N THR A 74 9.51 0.97 11.60
CA THR A 74 10.70 0.40 12.25
C THR A 74 10.83 -1.12 12.09
N GLU A 75 9.73 -1.81 11.84
CA GLU A 75 9.69 -3.27 11.64
C GLU A 75 9.71 -3.66 10.15
N TRP A 76 9.85 -2.67 9.25
CA TRP A 76 9.91 -2.96 7.82
C TRP A 76 11.26 -3.58 7.47
N SER A 77 11.24 -4.57 6.59
CA SER A 77 12.47 -5.22 6.17
C SER A 77 13.38 -4.22 5.44
N ALA A 78 14.70 -4.39 5.57
CA ALA A 78 15.67 -3.53 4.88
C ALA A 78 15.45 -3.49 3.36
N GLN A 79 14.97 -4.60 2.77
CA GLN A 79 14.61 -4.65 1.35
C GLN A 79 13.43 -3.73 1.02
N VAL A 80 12.39 -3.71 1.86
CA VAL A 80 11.23 -2.82 1.69
C VAL A 80 11.65 -1.36 1.83
N ILE A 81 12.51 -1.04 2.82
CA ILE A 81 13.02 0.31 3.04
C ILE A 81 13.86 0.78 1.83
N SER A 82 14.76 -0.07 1.33
CA SER A 82 15.58 0.27 0.15
C SER A 82 14.74 0.51 -1.10
N LEU A 83 13.70 -0.31 -1.34
CA LEU A 83 12.79 -0.11 -2.46
C LEU A 83 11.90 1.13 -2.26
N LEU A 84 11.51 1.44 -1.02
CA LEU A 84 10.76 2.64 -0.69
C LEU A 84 11.56 3.90 -1.05
N GLU A 85 12.82 3.97 -0.68
CA GLU A 85 13.72 5.08 -1.04
C GLU A 85 13.81 5.21 -2.57
N LYS A 86 14.02 4.09 -3.27
CA LYS A 86 14.09 4.05 -4.74
C LYS A 86 12.83 4.59 -5.42
N PHE A 87 11.64 4.30 -4.88
CA PHE A 87 10.37 4.69 -5.49
C PHE A 87 9.79 6.00 -4.96
N SER A 88 10.34 6.55 -3.88
CA SER A 88 9.89 7.81 -3.26
C SER A 88 10.66 9.04 -3.76
N VAL A 89 11.83 8.85 -4.37
CA VAL A 89 12.59 9.94 -4.99
C VAL A 89 11.92 10.34 -6.31
N PRO A 90 11.52 11.61 -6.52
CA PRO A 90 11.09 12.06 -7.83
C PRO A 90 12.26 11.88 -8.80
N ALA A 91 12.01 11.27 -9.96
CA ALA A 91 12.99 11.28 -11.04
C ALA A 91 13.33 12.76 -11.33
N ASN A 92 14.58 13.15 -11.08
CA ASN A 92 15.13 14.44 -11.49
C ASN A 92 15.04 14.60 -13.01
#